data_AF-A6P2T1-F1
#
_entry.id   AF-A6P2T1-F1
#
_cell.length_a   1.000
_cell.length_b   1.000
_cell.length_c   1.000
_cell.angle_alpha   90.00
_cell.angle_beta   90.00
_cell.angle_gamma   90.00
#
_symmetry.space_group_name_H-M   'P 1'
#
loop_
_entity.id
_entity.type
_entity.pdbx_description
1 polymer ?
#
loop_
_entity_poly.entity_id
_entity_poly.type
_entity_poly.pdbx_seq_one_letter_code
_entity_poly.pdbx_strand_id
1 'polypeptide(L)' 'MDYVITHCAPNSIVDILGNGGYVHDHLTGFLEEVKERAKFHYWLFGHYHDNKIIDDRFVLLWEQMVQVV' A
#
# COMPACT_ATOMS: atom_id res chain seq x y z
N MET A 1 17.07 5.40 5.62
CA MET A 1 15.63 5.59 5.32
C MET A 1 15.14 4.26 4.81
N ASP A 2 14.12 3.69 5.45
CA ASP A 2 13.63 2.34 5.14
C ASP A 2 12.28 2.42 4.43
N TYR A 3 12.17 1.69 3.33
CA TYR A 3 11.01 1.71 2.44
C TYR A 3 10.48 0.29 2.26
N VAL A 4 9.15 0.16 2.23
CA VAL A 4 8.47 -1.07 1.83
C VAL A 4 7.82 -0.82 0.47
N ILE A 5 8.02 -1.74 -0.48
CA ILE A 5 7.42 -1.66 -1.82
C ILE A 5 6.66 -2.94 -2.08
N THR A 6 5.36 -2.82 -2.35
CA THR A 6 4.47 -3.95 -2.62
C THR A 6 3.54 -3.64 -3.79
N HIS A 7 2.88 -4.67 -4.33
CA HIS A 7 1.84 -4.44 -5.32
C HIS A 7 0.54 -3.94 -4.68
N CYS A 8 0.05 -4.64 -3.65
CA CYS A 8 -1.18 -4.31 -2.91
C CYS A 8 -0.88 -3.63 -1.57
N ALA A 9 -1.90 -3.03 -0.95
CA ALA A 9 -1.79 -2.44 0.38
C ALA A 9 -2.12 -3.46 1.50
N PRO A 10 -1.70 -3.20 2.75
CA PRO A 10 -2.20 -3.90 3.93
C PRO A 10 -3.72 -3.74 4.11
N ASN A 11 -4.39 -4.72 4.75
CA ASN A 11 -5.85 -4.73 4.96
C ASN A 11 -6.43 -3.39 5.40
N SER A 12 -5.86 -2.80 6.46
CA SER A 12 -6.33 -1.52 7.01
C SER A 12 -6.26 -0.36 6.01
N ILE A 13 -5.30 -0.38 5.09
CA ILE A 13 -5.14 0.63 4.04
C ILE A 13 -6.11 0.37 2.89
N VAL A 14 -6.35 -0.92 2.58
CA VAL A 14 -7.37 -1.34 1.60
C VAL A 14 -8.77 -0.88 2.01
N ASP A 15 -9.11 -0.98 3.30
CA ASP A 15 -10.39 -0.52 3.84
C ASP A 15 -10.63 0.98 3.59
N ILE A 16 -9.57 1.78 3.76
CA ILE A 16 -9.58 3.24 3.52
C ILE A 16 -9.75 3.55 2.03
N LEU A 17 -9.18 2.73 1.14
CA LEU A 17 -9.22 2.95 -0.31
C LEU A 17 -10.57 2.58 -0.92
N GLY A 18 -11.11 1.43 -0.54
CA GLY A 18 -12.33 0.89 -1.15
C GLY A 18 -13.62 1.39 -0.54
N ASN A 19 -13.56 2.14 0.57
CA ASN A 19 -14.72 2.38 1.45
C ASN A 19 -15.42 1.04 1.80
N GLY A 20 -14.62 -0.01 2.02
CA GLY A 20 -15.06 -1.40 2.24
C GLY A 20 -15.40 -2.22 0.97
N GLY A 21 -15.19 -1.69 -0.23
CA GLY A 21 -15.49 -2.39 -1.49
C GLY A 21 -14.46 -3.41 -1.97
N TYR A 22 -13.28 -3.45 -1.36
CA TYR A 22 -12.23 -4.43 -1.67
C TYR A 22 -12.25 -5.59 -0.66
N VAL A 23 -12.05 -6.80 -1.16
CA VAL A 23 -12.04 -8.02 -0.33
C VAL A 23 -10.62 -8.29 0.14
N HIS A 24 -10.44 -8.53 1.44
CA HIS A 24 -9.17 -8.99 1.98
C HIS A 24 -8.82 -10.39 1.48
N ASP A 25 -7.53 -10.62 1.25
CA ASP A 25 -7.00 -11.95 0.97
C ASP A 25 -5.81 -12.27 1.90
N HIS A 26 -5.26 -13.47 1.74
CA HIS A 26 -4.13 -13.93 2.56
C HIS A 26 -2.88 -13.05 2.38
N LEU A 27 -2.68 -12.44 1.21
CA LEU A 27 -1.54 -11.58 0.94
C LEU A 27 -1.73 -10.21 1.60
N THR A 28 -2.89 -9.57 1.47
CA THR A 28 -3.17 -8.30 2.15
C THR A 28 -3.16 -8.46 3.67
N GLY A 29 -3.56 -9.63 4.18
CA GLY A 29 -3.40 -10.02 5.58
C GLY A 29 -1.94 -10.17 6.02
N PHE A 30 -1.10 -10.84 5.22
CA PHE A 30 0.34 -10.92 5.49
C PHE A 30 0.99 -9.52 5.50
N LEU A 31 0.60 -8.63 4.59
CA LEU A 31 1.11 -7.26 4.57
C LEU A 31 0.68 -6.46 5.81
N GLU A 32 -0.49 -6.74 6.38
CA GLU A 32 -0.90 -6.17 7.66
C GLU A 32 0.03 -6.62 8.80
N GLU A 33 0.37 -7.90 8.87
CA GLU A 33 1.34 -8.40 9.86
C GLU A 33 2.72 -7.75 9.71
N VAL A 34 3.18 -7.56 8.47
CA VAL A 34 4.44 -6.84 8.19
C VAL A 34 4.34 -5.39 8.66
N LYS A 35 3.23 -4.71 8.39
CA LYS A 35 2.98 -3.32 8.82
C LYS A 35 3.05 -3.19 10.35
N GLU A 36 2.50 -4.15 11.08
CA GLU A 36 2.50 -4.15 12.55
C GLU A 36 3.89 -4.41 13.15
N ARG A 37 4.71 -5.22 12.48
CA ARG A 37 6.01 -5.67 13.01
C ARG A 37 7.19 -4.83 12.56
N ALA A 38 7.13 -4.27 11.34
CA ALA A 38 8.24 -3.56 10.73
C ALA A 38 8.23 -2.06 11.08
N LYS A 39 9.43 -1.50 11.25
CA LYS A 39 9.62 -0.04 11.26
C LYS A 39 9.99 0.40 9.85
N PHE A 40 9.23 1.33 9.30
CA PHE A 40 9.45 1.89 7.97
C PHE A 40 9.12 3.36 7.95
N HIS A 41 9.72 4.08 7.00
CA HIS A 41 9.47 5.49 6.77
C HIS A 41 8.31 5.68 5.79
N TYR A 42 8.37 5.01 4.63
CA TYR A 42 7.29 5.01 3.63
C TYR A 42 6.98 3.60 3.14
N TRP A 43 5.71 3.39 2.79
CA TRP A 43 5.22 2.20 2.12
C TRP A 43 4.64 2.61 0.77
N LEU A 44 5.27 2.17 -0.31
CA LEU A 44 4.82 2.43 -1.67
C LEU A 44 4.06 1.22 -2.21
N PHE A 45 2.89 1.46 -2.77
CA PHE A 45 2.05 0.40 -3.33
C PHE A 45 1.23 0.90 -4.52
N GLY A 46 0.68 -0.04 -5.30
CA GLY A 46 -0.07 0.23 -6.52
C GLY A 46 -1.44 -0.44 -6.48
N HIS A 47 -1.84 -1.05 -7.61
CA HIS A 47 -3.06 -1.85 -7.78
C HIS A 47 -4.38 -1.07 -7.84
N TYR A 48 -4.54 0.05 -7.12
CA TYR A 48 -5.84 0.75 -6.99
C TYR A 48 -6.07 1.91 -7.98
N HIS A 49 -5.19 2.07 -8.97
CA HIS A 49 -5.33 3.03 -10.09
C HIS A 49 -5.64 4.48 -9.68
N ASP A 50 -5.00 4.96 -8.61
CA ASP A 50 -5.14 6.33 -8.09
C ASP A 50 -3.76 6.84 -7.62
N ASN A 51 -3.65 8.11 -7.22
CA ASN A 51 -2.47 8.66 -6.55
C ASN A 51 -2.89 9.29 -5.22
N LYS A 52 -2.50 8.67 -4.10
CA LYS A 52 -2.96 9.08 -2.76
C LYS A 52 -1.89 8.86 -1.70
N ILE A 53 -1.86 9.75 -0.71
CA ILE A 53 -1.09 9.57 0.52
C ILE A 53 -2.07 9.28 1.65
N ILE A 54 -1.86 8.17 2.36
CA ILE A 54 -2.66 7.73 3.50
C ILE A 54 -1.75 7.68 4.74
N ASP A 55 -2.25 8.20 5.87
CA ASP A 55 -1.54 8.29 7.15
C ASP A 55 -0.11 8.84 7.05
N ASP A 56 0.11 9.78 6.14
CA ASP A 56 1.39 10.45 5.84
C ASP A 56 2.56 9.52 5.46
N ARG A 57 2.31 8.21 5.29
CA ARG A 57 3.38 7.20 5.09
C ARG A 57 3.06 6.13 4.04
N PHE A 58 1.80 5.97 3.66
CA PHE A 58 1.36 5.02 2.64
C PHE A 58 1.10 5.77 1.33
N VAL A 59 1.92 5.49 0.33
CA VAL A 59 1.91 6.19 -0.95
C VAL A 59 1.40 5.25 -2.03
N LEU A 60 0.17 5.50 -2.48
CA LEU A 60 -0.43 4.83 -3.62
C LEU A 60 0.06 5.51 -4.90
N LEU A 61 0.71 4.76 -5.78
CA LEU A 61 1.22 5.22 -7.06
C LEU A 61 0.51 4.54 -8.23
N TRP A 62 0.09 5.31 -9.22
CA TRP A 62 -0.43 4.82 -10.50
C TRP A 62 0.28 5.47 -11.68
N GLU A 63 0.01 6.75 -11.94
CA GLU A 63 0.58 7.47 -13.10
C GLU A 63 2.06 7.86 -12.92
N GLN A 64 2.61 7.67 -11.72
CA GLN A 64 4.00 8.02 -11.39
C GLN A 64 4.98 6.85 -11.50
N MET A 65 4.55 5.68 -12.00
CA MET A 65 5.47 4.60 -12.34
C MET A 65 6.22 4.95 -13.62
N VAL A 66 7.38 5.59 -13.47
CA VAL A 66 8.27 5.89 -14.60
C VAL A 66 8.80 4.56 -15.16
N GLN A 67 8.57 4.33 -16.45
CA GLN A 67 9.23 3.26 -17.19
C GLN A 67 10.75 3.52 -17.16
N VAL A 68 11.53 2.62 -16.54
CA VAL A 68 12.98 2.63 -16.74
C VAL A 68 13.23 2.08 -18.14
N VAL A 69 13.54 2.98 -19.07
CA VAL A 69 14.10 2.67 -20.39
C VAL A 69 15.60 2.44 -20.30
#